data_AF-A0A8E2EP27-F1
#
_entry.id   AF-A0A8E2EP27-F1
#
_cell.length_a   1.000
_cell.length_b   1.000
_cell.length_c   1.000
_cell.angle_alpha   90.00
_cell.angle_beta   90.00
_cell.angle_gamma   90.00
#
_symmetry.space_group_name_H-M   'P 1'
#
loop_
_entity.id
_entity.type
_entity.pdbx_description
1 polymer ?
#
loop_
_entity_poly.entity_id
_entity_poly.type
_entity_poly.pdbx_seq_one_letter_code
_entity_poly.pdbx_strand_id
1 'polypeptide(L)'
;MKSFAAAATALLSLASISTATPVEKRTPGGVTICTGANFSGDCSYQVVSFNQCNILQAPYFKSVGTFAPDAGALCRITYTADSCTLHGDAFVQYPGVTDLYSYTDVNGNTINAACMLLAATASADCSRAMLVESASRYVSAQSSGQSTIMTSLANNVSYTENDKPLNIRRGVLTQPLKIDHNRSIYDTTACATFTELIVAKSPHPYVIGTRMLFTNNQISTIESIVTQAGDWAFNATGYLYWDSLEKWNPIPEGKRDSRAAIKAAGDAYFDRFDNVSVVVPWGTPCARIEGGAYTGSRNLTANTCNLGVPSDTKVTNRRYVIDEEMGAVDIFLGFPGLDRSQGEKPMPDSHVFRVEGGKIRYIHTVSSCVNVGCGLNGTGIPSLMQEKPEWRHAGGRWARS
;
A
#
# COMPACT_ATOMS: atom_id res chain seq x y z
N MET A 1 31.37 43.98 -74.96
CA MET A 1 32.01 43.10 -73.96
C MET A 1 31.14 43.11 -72.72
N LYS A 2 30.62 41.93 -72.36
CA LYS A 2 29.65 41.73 -71.28
C LYS A 2 30.40 41.52 -69.97
N SER A 3 30.04 42.25 -68.92
CA SER A 3 30.38 41.87 -67.54
C SER A 3 29.17 42.17 -66.66
N PHE A 4 28.41 41.12 -66.37
CA PHE A 4 27.34 41.11 -65.36
C PHE A 4 27.99 40.89 -64.00
N ALA A 5 27.84 41.84 -63.08
CA ALA A 5 28.11 41.63 -61.66
C ALA A 5 26.77 41.31 -60.98
N ALA A 6 26.57 40.06 -60.57
CA ALA A 6 25.44 39.65 -59.75
C ALA A 6 25.82 39.81 -58.28
N ALA A 7 25.16 40.76 -57.59
CA ALA A 7 25.21 40.87 -56.14
C ALA A 7 24.24 39.84 -55.53
N ALA A 8 24.76 38.85 -54.80
CA ALA A 8 23.96 37.90 -54.04
C ALA A 8 23.63 38.49 -52.67
N THR A 9 22.41 38.98 -52.51
CA THR A 9 21.88 39.43 -51.20
C THR A 9 21.39 38.21 -50.43
N ALA A 10 22.16 37.74 -49.45
CA ALA A 10 21.72 36.71 -48.53
C ALA A 10 20.69 37.29 -47.54
N LEU A 11 19.42 36.98 -47.74
CA LEU A 11 18.35 37.21 -46.76
C LEU A 11 18.55 36.22 -45.60
N LEU A 12 19.15 36.68 -44.50
CA LEU A 12 19.07 35.96 -43.22
C LEU A 12 17.64 36.12 -42.66
N SER A 13 16.85 35.06 -42.76
CA SER A 13 15.62 34.90 -41.99
C SER A 13 15.97 34.74 -40.50
N LEU A 14 15.76 35.80 -39.73
CA LEU A 14 15.74 35.74 -38.27
C LEU A 14 14.53 34.90 -37.83
N ALA A 15 14.74 33.60 -37.62
CA ALA A 15 13.80 32.76 -36.91
C ALA A 15 13.77 33.22 -35.44
N SER A 16 12.71 33.91 -35.04
CA SER A 16 12.42 34.20 -33.65
C SER A 16 12.20 32.88 -32.91
N ILE A 17 13.22 32.44 -32.18
CA ILE A 17 13.11 31.31 -31.24
C ILE A 17 12.18 31.80 -30.13
N SER A 18 10.92 31.38 -30.17
CA SER A 18 10.00 31.54 -29.06
C SER A 18 10.54 30.69 -27.91
N THR A 19 11.22 31.31 -26.97
CA THR A 19 11.60 30.65 -25.72
C THR A 19 10.31 30.22 -25.05
N ALA A 20 10.04 28.91 -25.02
CA ALA A 20 8.93 28.37 -24.24
C ALA A 20 9.04 28.96 -22.83
N THR A 21 7.96 29.59 -22.36
CA THR A 21 7.87 30.02 -20.97
C THR A 21 8.18 28.80 -20.09
N PRO A 22 8.93 28.96 -18.98
CA PRO A 22 9.10 27.87 -18.03
C PRO A 22 7.72 27.28 -17.73
N VAL A 23 7.57 25.96 -17.86
CA VAL A 23 6.34 25.29 -17.44
C VAL A 23 6.27 25.47 -15.93
N GLU A 24 5.52 26.46 -15.49
CA GLU A 24 5.26 26.69 -14.09
C GLU A 24 4.55 25.46 -13.55
N LYS A 25 5.16 24.81 -12.56
CA LYS A 25 4.57 23.65 -11.89
C LYS A 25 3.26 24.12 -11.29
N ARG A 26 2.12 23.75 -11.89
CA ARG A 26 0.81 24.12 -11.38
C ARG A 26 0.67 23.63 -9.95
N THR A 27 0.27 24.54 -9.06
CA THR A 27 -0.07 24.18 -7.68
C THR A 27 -1.29 23.26 -7.74
N PRO A 28 -1.17 21.98 -7.31
CA PRO A 28 -2.29 21.06 -7.36
C PRO A 28 -3.46 21.59 -6.51
N GLY A 29 -4.71 21.35 -6.93
CA GLY A 29 -5.92 21.78 -6.20
C GLY A 29 -6.63 23.01 -6.77
N GLY A 30 -6.28 23.43 -7.99
CA GLY A 30 -6.95 24.50 -8.72
C GLY A 30 -8.38 24.17 -9.16
N VAL A 31 -9.30 25.10 -8.95
CA VAL A 31 -10.71 25.00 -9.34
C VAL A 31 -11.24 26.37 -9.77
N THR A 32 -11.92 26.42 -10.92
CA THR A 32 -12.72 27.58 -11.34
C THR A 32 -14.16 27.39 -10.89
N ILE A 33 -14.71 28.39 -10.21
CA ILE A 33 -16.05 28.36 -9.62
C ILE A 33 -16.78 29.60 -10.09
N CYS A 34 -17.99 29.45 -10.63
CA CYS A 34 -18.83 30.58 -11.01
C CYS A 34 -20.21 30.50 -10.37
N THR A 35 -20.82 31.65 -10.07
CA THR A 35 -22.18 31.71 -9.54
C THR A 35 -23.26 31.39 -10.57
N GLY A 36 -22.98 31.56 -11.87
CA GLY A 36 -23.88 31.17 -12.95
C GLY A 36 -23.47 29.86 -13.63
N ALA A 37 -24.42 29.22 -14.31
CA ALA A 37 -24.14 28.09 -15.20
C ALA A 37 -23.37 28.55 -16.45
N ASN A 38 -22.67 27.64 -17.10
CA ASN A 38 -21.89 27.81 -18.31
C ASN A 38 -20.87 28.95 -18.21
N PHE A 39 -20.13 28.97 -17.09
CA PHE A 39 -19.10 29.97 -16.79
C PHE A 39 -19.62 31.43 -16.79
N SER A 40 -20.89 31.63 -16.37
CA SER A 40 -21.49 32.96 -16.22
C SER A 40 -21.51 33.43 -14.77
N GLY A 41 -21.84 34.71 -14.54
CA GLY A 41 -21.85 35.31 -13.21
C GLY A 41 -20.45 35.65 -12.69
N ASP A 42 -20.30 35.72 -11.37
CA ASP A 42 -19.02 35.98 -10.73
C ASP A 42 -18.20 34.70 -10.73
N CYS A 43 -17.04 34.70 -11.38
CA CYS A 43 -16.12 33.56 -11.44
C CYS A 43 -14.85 33.83 -10.62
N SER A 44 -14.37 32.83 -9.87
CA SER A 44 -13.06 32.85 -9.22
C SER A 44 -12.33 31.55 -9.46
N TYR A 45 -11.04 31.67 -9.72
CA TYR A 45 -10.10 30.56 -9.57
C TYR A 45 -9.66 30.48 -8.11
N GLN A 46 -9.69 29.28 -7.53
CA GLN A 46 -9.23 29.02 -6.16
C GLN A 46 -8.31 27.82 -6.15
N VAL A 47 -7.29 27.85 -5.31
CA VAL A 47 -6.46 26.70 -5.01
C VAL A 47 -6.81 26.25 -3.60
N VAL A 48 -7.27 25.02 -3.44
CA VAL A 48 -7.67 24.51 -2.12
C VAL A 48 -6.76 23.38 -1.65
N SER A 49 -6.51 23.36 -0.35
CA SER A 49 -5.64 22.39 0.31
C SER A 49 -6.27 21.00 0.35
N PHE A 50 -5.44 19.96 0.14
CA PHE A 50 -5.88 18.57 0.16
C PHE A 50 -6.32 18.11 1.54
N ASN A 51 -7.30 17.20 1.56
CA ASN A 51 -7.85 16.60 2.78
C ASN A 51 -8.33 17.63 3.82
N GLN A 52 -8.68 18.83 3.36
CA GLN A 52 -9.25 19.89 4.19
C GLN A 52 -10.61 20.30 3.65
N CYS A 53 -11.60 20.32 4.54
CA CYS A 53 -12.93 20.87 4.29
C CYS A 53 -12.82 22.39 4.15
N ASN A 54 -13.08 22.90 2.94
CA ASN A 54 -13.05 24.32 2.60
C ASN A 54 -14.48 24.82 2.41
N ILE A 55 -14.99 25.59 3.36
CA ILE A 55 -16.32 26.19 3.22
C ILE A 55 -16.20 27.39 2.28
N LEU A 56 -16.88 27.31 1.13
CA LEU A 56 -16.98 28.42 0.19
C LEU A 56 -17.57 29.64 0.88
N GLN A 57 -16.95 30.80 0.67
CA GLN A 57 -17.47 32.06 1.17
C GLN A 57 -18.46 32.67 0.17
N ALA A 58 -19.23 33.66 0.61
CA ALA A 58 -19.96 34.52 -0.32
C ALA A 58 -18.97 35.14 -1.35
N PRO A 59 -19.35 35.29 -2.63
CA PRO A 59 -20.69 35.09 -3.18
C PRO A 59 -21.01 33.65 -3.60
N TYR A 60 -20.12 32.67 -3.39
CA TYR A 60 -20.22 31.29 -3.90
C TYR A 60 -20.95 30.32 -2.97
N PHE A 61 -21.03 30.64 -1.68
CA PHE A 61 -21.77 29.82 -0.72
C PHE A 61 -23.24 29.70 -1.15
N LYS A 62 -23.69 28.47 -1.39
CA LYS A 62 -25.05 28.13 -1.83
C LYS A 62 -25.53 28.71 -3.17
N SER A 63 -24.60 29.06 -4.06
CA SER A 63 -24.92 29.80 -5.30
C SER A 63 -24.04 29.39 -6.48
N VAL A 64 -23.35 28.25 -6.41
CA VAL A 64 -22.46 27.79 -7.47
C VAL A 64 -23.26 27.25 -8.65
N GLY A 65 -23.13 27.88 -9.82
CA GLY A 65 -23.71 27.40 -11.07
C GLY A 65 -22.72 26.65 -11.96
N THR A 66 -21.42 26.96 -11.89
CA THR A 66 -20.35 26.26 -12.63
C THR A 66 -19.24 25.86 -11.68
N PHE A 67 -18.75 24.63 -11.84
CA PHE A 67 -17.65 24.09 -11.06
C PHE A 67 -16.70 23.30 -11.95
N ALA A 68 -15.53 23.88 -12.22
CA ALA A 68 -14.56 23.36 -13.17
C ALA A 68 -13.19 23.16 -12.50
N PRO A 69 -12.92 21.96 -11.94
CA PRO A 69 -11.59 21.61 -11.47
C PRO A 69 -10.59 21.63 -12.63
N ASP A 70 -9.34 22.01 -12.34
CA ASP A 70 -8.26 21.90 -13.31
C ASP A 70 -8.10 20.46 -13.80
N ALA A 71 -7.51 20.29 -14.98
CA ALA A 71 -7.19 18.98 -15.53
C ALA A 71 -6.36 18.19 -14.52
N GLY A 72 -6.93 17.07 -14.08
CA GLY A 72 -6.42 16.40 -12.91
C GLY A 72 -6.70 17.22 -11.64
N ALA A 73 -7.98 17.35 -11.29
CA ALA A 73 -8.47 17.58 -9.93
C ALA A 73 -9.77 16.75 -9.80
N LEU A 74 -9.94 16.03 -8.68
CA LEU A 74 -11.17 15.38 -8.25
C LEU A 74 -11.67 16.11 -7.01
N CYS A 75 -12.61 17.01 -7.15
CA CYS A 75 -13.22 17.68 -6.01
C CYS A 75 -14.38 16.85 -5.45
N ARG A 76 -14.44 16.74 -4.13
CA ARG A 76 -15.63 16.28 -3.42
C ARG A 76 -16.45 17.49 -3.01
N ILE A 77 -17.74 17.41 -3.25
CA ILE A 77 -18.64 18.51 -3.05
C ILE A 77 -19.70 18.08 -2.04
N THR A 78 -19.90 18.87 -0.99
CA THR A 78 -21.00 18.67 -0.02
C THR A 78 -22.09 19.71 -0.28
N TYR A 79 -23.32 19.26 -0.45
CA TYR A 79 -24.53 20.06 -0.66
C TYR A 79 -25.70 19.65 0.24
N THR A 80 -25.61 18.51 0.95
CA THR A 80 -26.70 18.02 1.82
C THR A 80 -26.63 18.53 3.26
N ALA A 81 -25.53 19.19 3.65
CA ALA A 81 -25.27 19.66 5.00
C ALA A 81 -24.72 21.09 5.02
N ASP A 82 -24.81 21.78 6.17
CA ASP A 82 -24.26 23.13 6.39
C ASP A 82 -22.78 23.12 6.84
N SER A 83 -22.18 21.94 7.02
CA SER A 83 -20.74 21.75 7.23
C SER A 83 -20.19 20.67 6.28
N CYS A 84 -18.95 20.79 5.80
CA CYS A 84 -18.34 19.74 4.98
C CYS A 84 -17.65 18.66 5.82
N THR A 85 -17.66 17.44 5.28
CA THR A 85 -16.88 16.31 5.79
C THR A 85 -15.96 15.80 4.70
N LEU A 86 -15.00 14.93 5.05
CA LEU A 86 -14.12 14.31 4.06
C LEU A 86 -14.85 13.32 3.12
N HIS A 87 -16.10 12.97 3.42
CA HIS A 87 -16.85 11.98 2.63
C HIS A 87 -17.46 12.58 1.35
N GLY A 88 -17.93 13.84 1.39
CA GLY A 88 -18.58 14.50 0.24
C GLY A 88 -19.91 13.84 -0.18
N ASP A 89 -20.75 14.59 -0.92
CA ASP A 89 -22.00 14.08 -1.49
C ASP A 89 -21.86 13.76 -2.99
N ALA A 90 -21.05 14.56 -3.70
CA ALA A 90 -20.75 14.37 -5.13
C ALA A 90 -19.26 14.43 -5.42
N PHE A 91 -18.86 13.79 -6.52
CA PHE A 91 -17.49 13.76 -7.03
C PHE A 91 -17.45 14.46 -8.38
N VAL A 92 -16.67 15.54 -8.50
CA VAL A 92 -16.53 16.33 -9.73
C VAL A 92 -15.08 16.37 -10.16
N GLN A 93 -14.83 16.00 -11.41
CA GLN A 93 -13.50 16.02 -12.03
C GLN A 93 -13.53 16.83 -13.33
N TYR A 94 -12.36 17.22 -13.85
CA TYR A 94 -12.25 17.87 -15.17
C TYR A 94 -13.07 17.12 -16.25
N PRO A 95 -13.82 17.82 -17.13
CA PRO A 95 -13.88 19.27 -17.33
C PRO A 95 -14.74 20.04 -16.32
N GLY A 96 -15.30 19.35 -15.33
CA GLY A 96 -16.22 19.92 -14.35
C GLY A 96 -17.68 19.74 -14.73
N VAL A 97 -18.54 20.45 -13.99
CA VAL A 97 -19.97 20.57 -14.25
C VAL A 97 -20.26 22.02 -14.62
N THR A 98 -20.75 22.23 -15.83
CA THR A 98 -21.09 23.57 -16.31
C THR A 98 -22.48 24.02 -15.89
N ASP A 99 -23.34 23.12 -15.41
CA ASP A 99 -24.63 23.49 -14.85
C ASP A 99 -24.93 22.65 -13.61
N LEU A 100 -24.57 23.19 -12.44
CA LEU A 100 -24.84 22.56 -11.15
C LEU A 100 -26.29 22.76 -10.67
N TYR A 101 -27.10 23.54 -11.39
CA TYR A 101 -28.53 23.66 -11.08
C TYR A 101 -29.34 22.47 -11.59
N SER A 102 -28.79 21.71 -12.54
CA SER A 102 -29.44 20.55 -13.17
C SER A 102 -28.65 19.25 -12.99
N TYR A 103 -27.75 19.19 -11.99
CA TYR A 103 -26.90 18.03 -11.75
C TYR A 103 -27.70 16.83 -11.22
N THR A 104 -27.51 15.65 -11.82
CA THR A 104 -28.13 14.40 -11.38
C THR A 104 -27.15 13.59 -10.54
N ASP A 105 -27.51 13.29 -9.29
CA ASP A 105 -26.67 12.52 -8.36
C ASP A 105 -26.66 11.00 -8.65
N VAL A 106 -25.85 10.25 -7.88
CA VAL A 106 -25.72 8.77 -8.00
C VAL A 106 -27.00 8.00 -7.72
N ASN A 107 -28.01 8.64 -7.12
CA ASN A 107 -29.32 8.06 -6.83
C ASN A 107 -30.38 8.50 -7.88
N GLY A 108 -30.01 9.31 -8.87
CA GLY A 108 -30.89 9.78 -9.94
C GLY A 108 -31.65 11.06 -9.62
N ASN A 109 -31.30 11.79 -8.56
CA ASN A 109 -31.99 13.03 -8.19
C ASN A 109 -31.34 14.24 -8.85
N THR A 110 -32.15 15.12 -9.44
CA THR A 110 -31.69 16.46 -9.87
C THR A 110 -31.59 17.37 -8.65
N ILE A 111 -30.40 17.90 -8.39
CA ILE A 111 -30.12 18.74 -7.23
C ILE A 111 -29.74 20.16 -7.64
N ASN A 112 -30.13 21.14 -6.83
CA ASN A 112 -29.55 22.48 -6.83
C ASN A 112 -28.36 22.44 -5.88
N ALA A 113 -27.17 22.20 -6.43
CA ALA A 113 -25.96 21.95 -5.64
C ALA A 113 -25.40 23.28 -5.07
N ALA A 114 -25.95 23.67 -3.93
CA ALA A 114 -25.48 24.77 -3.11
C ALA A 114 -24.30 24.31 -2.24
N CYS A 115 -23.05 24.57 -2.66
CA CYS A 115 -21.90 23.75 -2.24
C CYS A 115 -20.85 24.36 -1.32
N MET A 116 -20.22 23.49 -0.53
CA MET A 116 -18.90 23.63 0.12
C MET A 116 -17.86 22.74 -0.58
N LEU A 117 -16.59 23.14 -0.57
CA LEU A 117 -15.48 22.58 -1.34
C LEU A 117 -14.63 21.57 -0.55
N LEU A 118 -14.24 20.48 -1.20
CA LEU A 118 -13.00 19.74 -0.96
C LEU A 118 -12.35 19.52 -2.33
N ALA A 119 -11.16 20.06 -2.66
CA ALA A 119 -10.44 19.55 -3.83
C ALA A 119 -9.57 18.36 -3.46
N ALA A 120 -9.59 17.34 -4.30
CA ALA A 120 -8.49 16.39 -4.47
C ALA A 120 -7.90 16.55 -5.89
N THR A 121 -6.71 16.03 -6.12
CA THR A 121 -5.96 16.02 -7.40
C THR A 121 -6.62 15.11 -8.44
N ALA A 122 -6.38 15.24 -9.74
CA ALA A 122 -5.30 14.63 -10.51
C ALA A 122 -5.03 13.29 -9.89
N SER A 123 -5.88 12.32 -10.24
CA SER A 123 -5.31 11.01 -10.32
C SER A 123 -4.30 11.10 -11.47
N ALA A 124 -3.03 11.33 -11.12
CA ALA A 124 -2.02 10.46 -11.70
C ALA A 124 -2.61 9.05 -11.56
N ASP A 125 -2.57 8.24 -12.62
CA ASP A 125 -2.77 6.81 -12.41
C ASP A 125 -1.93 6.44 -11.17
N CYS A 126 -2.55 5.73 -10.21
CA CYS A 126 -1.88 5.29 -8.99
C CYS A 126 -1.60 6.34 -7.90
N SER A 127 -2.45 7.39 -7.76
CA SER A 127 -2.33 8.31 -6.63
C SER A 127 -2.38 7.60 -5.27
N ARG A 128 -1.62 8.08 -4.27
CA ARG A 128 -1.62 7.49 -2.91
C ARG A 128 -3.03 7.42 -2.32
N ALA A 129 -3.85 8.44 -2.55
CA ALA A 129 -5.24 8.47 -2.07
C ALA A 129 -6.09 7.33 -2.66
N MET A 130 -5.96 7.05 -3.96
CA MET A 130 -6.64 5.92 -4.60
C MET A 130 -6.16 4.60 -4.01
N LEU A 131 -4.85 4.42 -3.81
CA LEU A 131 -4.29 3.21 -3.22
C LEU A 131 -4.76 3.00 -1.77
N VAL A 132 -4.82 4.06 -0.96
CA VAL A 132 -5.38 4.04 0.41
C VAL A 132 -6.85 3.62 0.38
N GLU A 133 -7.64 4.19 -0.52
CA GLU A 133 -9.05 3.86 -0.64
C GLU A 133 -9.27 2.40 -1.06
N SER A 134 -8.52 1.92 -2.05
CA SER A 134 -8.61 0.53 -2.52
C SER A 134 -8.19 -0.47 -1.45
N ALA A 135 -7.10 -0.21 -0.70
CA ALA A 135 -6.71 -1.04 0.44
C ALA A 135 -7.80 -1.05 1.54
N SER A 136 -8.39 0.11 1.84
CA SER A 136 -9.48 0.22 2.82
C SER A 136 -10.73 -0.58 2.40
N ARG A 137 -11.04 -0.59 1.09
CA ARG A 137 -12.11 -1.43 0.54
C ARG A 137 -11.77 -2.92 0.66
N TYR A 138 -10.53 -3.32 0.40
CA TYR A 138 -10.07 -4.70 0.61
C TYR A 138 -10.25 -5.15 2.07
N VAL A 139 -9.81 -4.34 3.03
CA VAL A 139 -10.00 -4.62 4.46
C VAL A 139 -11.49 -4.76 4.81
N SER A 140 -12.35 -3.89 4.27
CA SER A 140 -13.80 -3.95 4.48
C SER A 140 -14.46 -5.19 3.86
N ALA A 141 -14.04 -5.55 2.64
CA ALA A 141 -14.48 -6.76 1.95
C ALA A 141 -14.10 -8.01 2.74
N GLN A 142 -12.86 -8.08 3.22
CA GLN A 142 -12.37 -9.21 4.03
C GLN A 142 -13.06 -9.28 5.40
N SER A 143 -13.32 -8.14 6.04
CA SER A 143 -13.98 -8.12 7.34
C SER A 143 -15.43 -8.62 7.27
N SER A 144 -16.13 -8.28 6.20
CA SER A 144 -17.54 -8.68 5.97
C SER A 144 -17.70 -10.02 5.24
N GLY A 145 -16.64 -10.54 4.62
CA GLY A 145 -16.71 -11.69 3.72
C GLY A 145 -17.46 -11.40 2.40
N GLN A 146 -17.61 -10.12 2.04
CA GLN A 146 -18.34 -9.69 0.84
C GLN A 146 -17.38 -9.23 -0.24
N SER A 147 -16.92 -10.16 -1.08
CA SER A 147 -15.97 -9.82 -2.14
C SER A 147 -16.53 -8.86 -3.21
N THR A 148 -17.86 -8.68 -3.29
CA THR A 148 -18.50 -7.68 -4.15
C THR A 148 -18.22 -6.23 -3.75
N ILE A 149 -17.73 -5.99 -2.53
CA ILE A 149 -17.25 -4.66 -2.09
C ILE A 149 -15.99 -4.25 -2.87
N MET A 150 -15.26 -5.21 -3.43
CA MET A 150 -14.16 -4.95 -4.35
C MET A 150 -14.72 -4.46 -5.69
N THR A 151 -14.85 -3.14 -5.81
CA THR A 151 -15.27 -2.46 -7.04
C THR A 151 -14.06 -2.11 -7.92
N SER A 152 -14.31 -1.67 -9.15
CA SER A 152 -13.26 -1.29 -10.11
C SER A 152 -12.30 -2.43 -10.44
N LEU A 153 -12.80 -3.67 -10.47
CA LEU A 153 -12.04 -4.83 -10.95
C LEU A 153 -11.88 -4.74 -12.47
N ALA A 154 -10.69 -5.08 -12.98
CA ALA A 154 -10.51 -5.32 -14.40
C ALA A 154 -11.36 -6.53 -14.84
N ASN A 155 -11.80 -6.56 -16.10
CA ASN A 155 -12.62 -7.65 -16.65
C ASN A 155 -11.97 -9.05 -16.49
N ASN A 156 -10.64 -9.10 -16.47
CA ASN A 156 -9.83 -10.30 -16.31
C ASN A 156 -8.97 -10.26 -15.04
N VAL A 157 -9.52 -9.74 -13.93
CA VAL A 157 -8.80 -9.68 -12.66
C VAL A 157 -8.24 -11.05 -12.27
N SER A 158 -6.95 -11.09 -11.95
CA SER A 158 -6.30 -12.28 -11.40
C SER A 158 -6.49 -12.32 -9.88
N TYR A 159 -7.01 -13.42 -9.35
CA TYR A 159 -7.12 -13.67 -7.91
C TYR A 159 -6.40 -14.96 -7.55
N THR A 160 -5.49 -14.90 -6.57
CA THR A 160 -4.80 -16.10 -6.08
C THR A 160 -4.71 -16.13 -4.56
N GLU A 161 -4.80 -17.32 -3.98
CA GLU A 161 -4.42 -17.58 -2.59
C GLU A 161 -3.30 -18.63 -2.56
N ASN A 162 -2.19 -18.34 -1.87
CA ASN A 162 -1.04 -19.23 -1.75
C ASN A 162 -0.55 -19.74 -3.14
N ASP A 163 -0.37 -18.81 -4.08
CA ASP A 163 -0.01 -19.05 -5.50
C ASP A 163 -0.98 -19.97 -6.28
N LYS A 164 -2.20 -20.20 -5.78
CA LYS A 164 -3.26 -20.94 -6.47
C LYS A 164 -4.30 -19.98 -7.06
N PRO A 165 -4.54 -20.00 -8.39
CA PRO A 165 -5.63 -19.26 -8.99
C PRO A 165 -6.99 -19.68 -8.42
N LEU A 166 -7.80 -18.69 -8.06
CA LEU A 166 -9.13 -18.86 -7.52
C LEU A 166 -10.09 -17.83 -8.14
N ASN A 167 -11.39 -18.10 -8.05
CA ASN A 167 -12.40 -17.09 -8.33
C ASN A 167 -12.52 -16.18 -7.10
N ILE A 168 -12.54 -14.85 -7.29
CA ILE A 168 -12.67 -13.84 -6.21
C ILE A 168 -13.95 -14.00 -5.36
N ARG A 169 -14.94 -14.76 -5.85
CA ARG A 169 -16.16 -15.14 -5.12
C ARG A 169 -15.99 -16.43 -4.31
N ARG A 170 -14.76 -16.87 -4.06
CA ARG A 170 -14.39 -18.04 -3.25
C ARG A 170 -13.16 -17.70 -2.40
N GLY A 171 -12.84 -18.60 -1.48
CA GLY A 171 -11.64 -18.49 -0.64
C GLY A 171 -11.82 -17.55 0.54
N VAL A 172 -10.71 -17.05 1.09
CA VAL A 172 -10.68 -16.29 2.33
C VAL A 172 -11.46 -14.98 2.23
N LEU A 173 -11.46 -14.31 1.08
CA LEU A 173 -12.17 -13.02 0.89
C LEU A 173 -13.70 -13.15 0.98
N THR A 174 -14.23 -14.38 0.90
CA THR A 174 -15.66 -14.68 1.08
C THR A 174 -16.03 -15.16 2.48
N GLN A 175 -15.07 -15.14 3.40
CA GLN A 175 -15.27 -15.49 4.80
C GLN A 175 -15.16 -14.23 5.66
N PRO A 176 -16.16 -13.93 6.51
CA PRO A 176 -16.06 -12.78 7.40
C PRO A 176 -14.98 -13.02 8.45
N LEU A 177 -13.98 -12.15 8.49
CA LEU A 177 -12.90 -12.19 9.47
C LEU A 177 -13.00 -11.00 10.43
N LYS A 178 -12.94 -11.28 11.74
CA LYS A 178 -12.77 -10.23 12.75
C LYS A 178 -11.29 -9.84 12.79
N ILE A 179 -10.94 -8.81 12.01
CA ILE A 179 -9.58 -8.29 11.90
C ILE A 179 -9.21 -7.62 13.23
N ASP A 180 -8.16 -8.11 13.90
CA ASP A 180 -7.64 -7.55 15.15
C ASP A 180 -6.65 -6.42 14.90
N HIS A 181 -5.91 -6.50 13.79
CA HIS A 181 -4.98 -5.47 13.35
C HIS A 181 -4.79 -5.54 11.82
N ASN A 182 -4.51 -4.41 11.20
CA ASN A 182 -4.07 -4.36 9.81
C ASN A 182 -3.06 -3.24 9.59
N ARG A 183 -2.22 -3.42 8.57
CA ARG A 183 -1.27 -2.42 8.09
C ARG A 183 -1.23 -2.47 6.57
N SER A 184 -1.24 -1.31 5.93
CA SER A 184 -1.05 -1.21 4.48
C SER A 184 0.12 -0.31 4.14
N ILE A 185 0.75 -0.59 3.00
CA ILE A 185 1.75 0.28 2.35
C ILE A 185 1.34 0.52 0.90
N TYR A 186 1.71 1.69 0.37
CA TYR A 186 1.18 2.20 -0.90
C TYR A 186 2.30 2.60 -1.84
N ASP A 187 2.42 1.86 -2.94
CA ASP A 187 3.42 2.06 -3.97
C ASP A 187 2.87 2.85 -5.14
N THR A 188 3.09 4.16 -5.11
CA THR A 188 2.64 5.08 -6.15
C THR A 188 3.43 4.96 -7.46
N THR A 189 4.62 4.34 -7.43
CA THR A 189 5.44 4.15 -8.64
C THR A 189 5.04 2.88 -9.39
N ALA A 190 4.84 1.78 -8.66
CA ALA A 190 4.46 0.48 -9.24
C ALA A 190 2.95 0.27 -9.34
N CYS A 191 2.14 1.24 -8.89
CA CYS A 191 0.69 1.10 -8.84
C CYS A 191 0.24 -0.11 -8.05
N ALA A 192 0.71 -0.21 -6.80
CA ALA A 192 0.48 -1.38 -5.99
C ALA A 192 0.18 -1.04 -4.54
N THR A 193 -0.51 -1.96 -3.86
CA THR A 193 -0.66 -1.94 -2.42
C THR A 193 -0.25 -3.28 -1.84
N PHE A 194 0.23 -3.25 -0.62
CA PHE A 194 0.32 -4.43 0.24
C PHE A 194 -0.50 -4.16 1.49
N THR A 195 -1.22 -5.17 1.97
CA THR A 195 -1.96 -5.13 3.24
C THR A 195 -1.69 -6.41 4.02
N GLU A 196 -1.20 -6.25 5.25
CA GLU A 196 -1.09 -7.30 6.24
C GLU A 196 -2.34 -7.28 7.13
N LEU A 197 -2.98 -8.44 7.33
CA LEU A 197 -4.11 -8.63 8.23
C LEU A 197 -3.73 -9.63 9.31
N ILE A 198 -4.06 -9.30 10.56
CA ILE A 198 -3.90 -10.21 11.70
C ILE A 198 -5.27 -10.49 12.29
N VAL A 199 -5.63 -11.78 12.32
CA VAL A 199 -6.87 -12.32 12.89
C VAL A 199 -6.45 -13.30 13.97
N ALA A 200 -6.33 -12.83 15.20
CA ALA A 200 -5.75 -13.58 16.31
C ALA A 200 -6.81 -14.10 17.30
N LYS A 201 -7.95 -13.40 17.42
CA LYS A 201 -9.01 -13.69 18.40
C LYS A 201 -10.19 -14.48 17.79
N SER A 202 -9.93 -15.23 16.72
CA SER A 202 -10.89 -16.09 16.03
C SER A 202 -10.63 -17.58 16.35
N PRO A 203 -11.65 -18.46 16.35
CA PRO A 203 -11.45 -19.92 16.41
C PRO A 203 -10.57 -20.45 15.28
N HIS A 204 -10.61 -19.78 14.12
CA HIS A 204 -9.73 -20.01 12.99
C HIS A 204 -8.90 -18.74 12.77
N PRO A 205 -7.70 -18.65 13.40
CA PRO A 205 -6.83 -17.49 13.27
C PRO A 205 -6.10 -17.47 11.93
N TYR A 206 -5.80 -16.26 11.46
CA TYR A 206 -5.07 -16.01 10.22
C TYR A 206 -4.04 -14.91 10.38
N VAL A 207 -2.94 -15.00 9.64
CA VAL A 207 -2.12 -13.85 9.24
C VAL A 207 -2.06 -13.86 7.72
N ILE A 208 -2.45 -12.75 7.10
CA ILE A 208 -2.63 -12.68 5.64
C ILE A 208 -1.82 -11.51 5.12
N GLY A 209 -0.94 -11.76 4.16
CA GLY A 209 -0.31 -10.71 3.35
C GLY A 209 -1.00 -10.67 1.99
N THR A 210 -1.52 -9.51 1.58
CA THR A 210 -2.19 -9.35 0.29
C THR A 210 -1.59 -8.22 -0.52
N ARG A 211 -1.15 -8.53 -1.74
CA ARG A 211 -0.76 -7.54 -2.74
C ARG A 211 -1.90 -7.29 -3.72
N MET A 212 -2.18 -6.02 -4.01
CA MET A 212 -3.02 -5.63 -5.15
C MET A 212 -2.23 -4.81 -6.15
N LEU A 213 -2.43 -5.10 -7.44
CA LEU A 213 -1.88 -4.33 -8.56
C LEU A 213 -3.00 -3.64 -9.33
N PHE A 214 -2.67 -2.49 -9.90
CA PHE A 214 -3.63 -1.64 -10.58
C PHE A 214 -3.14 -1.31 -11.99
N THR A 215 -4.07 -1.28 -12.95
CA THR A 215 -3.83 -0.88 -14.34
C THR A 215 -5.02 -0.02 -14.78
N ASN A 216 -4.76 1.17 -15.32
CA ASN A 216 -5.81 2.12 -15.71
C ASN A 216 -6.82 2.38 -14.57
N ASN A 217 -6.32 2.53 -13.33
CA ASN A 217 -7.12 2.71 -12.11
C ASN A 217 -8.09 1.56 -11.76
N GLN A 218 -7.94 0.41 -12.41
CA GLN A 218 -8.67 -0.81 -12.09
C GLN A 218 -7.76 -1.83 -11.41
N ILE A 219 -8.32 -2.62 -10.50
CA ILE A 219 -7.61 -3.72 -9.85
C ILE A 219 -7.41 -4.83 -10.89
N SER A 220 -6.16 -5.04 -11.31
CA SER A 220 -5.79 -6.08 -12.28
C SER A 220 -5.41 -7.39 -11.59
N THR A 221 -4.93 -7.32 -10.35
CA THR A 221 -4.45 -8.50 -9.62
C THR A 221 -4.65 -8.34 -8.12
N ILE A 222 -5.04 -9.42 -7.46
CA ILE A 222 -5.09 -9.57 -6.01
C ILE A 222 -4.44 -10.92 -5.68
N GLU A 223 -3.28 -10.88 -5.03
CA GLU A 223 -2.52 -12.05 -4.60
C GLU A 223 -2.45 -12.06 -3.08
N SER A 224 -2.98 -13.10 -2.45
CA SER A 224 -2.95 -13.28 -1.00
C SER A 224 -2.11 -14.48 -0.62
N ILE A 225 -1.26 -14.31 0.40
CA ILE A 225 -0.66 -15.41 1.14
C ILE A 225 -1.41 -15.53 2.45
N VAL A 226 -2.19 -16.59 2.56
CA VAL A 226 -3.12 -16.86 3.65
C VAL A 226 -2.49 -17.91 4.53
N THR A 227 -2.00 -17.50 5.71
CA THR A 227 -1.42 -18.42 6.70
C THR A 227 -2.39 -18.68 7.84
N GLN A 228 -2.33 -19.89 8.37
CA GLN A 228 -3.19 -20.42 9.42
C GLN A 228 -2.44 -21.50 10.24
N ALA A 229 -3.15 -22.12 11.19
CA ALA A 229 -2.58 -23.22 11.98
C ALA A 229 -2.02 -24.34 11.08
N GLY A 230 -0.74 -24.67 11.31
CA GLY A 230 0.00 -25.65 10.50
C GLY A 230 1.00 -25.03 9.53
N ASP A 231 0.90 -23.73 9.24
CA ASP A 231 1.92 -23.01 8.47
C ASP A 231 3.17 -22.69 9.31
N TRP A 232 4.17 -22.12 8.65
CA TRP A 232 5.50 -21.92 9.22
C TRP A 232 5.45 -21.16 10.54
N ALA A 233 5.83 -21.87 11.61
CA ALA A 233 5.90 -21.35 12.98
C ALA A 233 4.61 -20.69 13.51
N PHE A 234 3.45 -20.93 12.87
CA PHE A 234 2.27 -20.07 12.99
C PHE A 234 1.69 -19.93 14.41
N ASN A 235 1.56 -18.67 14.85
CA ASN A 235 0.96 -18.22 16.09
C ASN A 235 0.47 -16.77 15.95
N ALA A 236 -0.80 -16.59 15.56
CA ALA A 236 -1.38 -15.27 15.33
C ALA A 236 -1.45 -14.38 16.60
N THR A 237 -1.60 -14.95 17.79
CA THR A 237 -1.64 -14.14 19.04
C THR A 237 -0.26 -13.61 19.40
N GLY A 238 0.78 -14.42 19.20
CA GLY A 238 2.18 -13.97 19.29
C GLY A 238 2.48 -12.89 18.25
N TYR A 239 2.06 -13.09 17.00
CA TYR A 239 2.21 -12.12 15.92
C TYR A 239 1.58 -10.78 16.28
N LEU A 240 0.31 -10.78 16.71
CA LEU A 240 -0.42 -9.56 17.13
C LEU A 240 0.27 -8.86 18.31
N TYR A 241 0.71 -9.63 19.31
CA TYR A 241 1.37 -9.06 20.49
C TYR A 241 2.63 -8.31 20.10
N TRP A 242 3.52 -8.92 19.32
CA TRP A 242 4.79 -8.28 18.93
C TRP A 242 4.56 -7.10 18.00
N ASP A 243 3.69 -7.24 17.00
CA ASP A 243 3.29 -6.16 16.09
C ASP A 243 2.84 -4.91 16.87
N SER A 244 2.02 -5.09 17.91
CA SER A 244 1.48 -3.99 18.72
C SER A 244 2.54 -3.18 19.49
N LEU A 245 3.75 -3.72 19.66
CA LEU A 245 4.87 -3.05 20.33
C LEU A 245 5.73 -2.24 19.35
N GLU A 246 5.57 -2.47 18.04
CA GLU A 246 6.37 -1.83 17.02
C GLU A 246 5.87 -0.43 16.65
N LYS A 247 6.78 0.39 16.13
CA LYS A 247 6.48 1.77 15.72
C LYS A 247 6.52 1.88 14.20
N TRP A 248 5.34 1.92 13.60
CA TRP A 248 5.15 2.01 12.16
C TRP A 248 4.61 3.36 11.70
N ASN A 249 4.98 4.45 12.37
CA ASN A 249 4.55 5.79 11.94
C ASN A 249 5.18 6.18 10.59
N PRO A 250 4.51 7.04 9.80
CA PRO A 250 5.13 7.67 8.64
C PRO A 250 6.45 8.34 8.99
N ILE A 251 7.47 8.16 8.15
CA ILE A 251 8.77 8.81 8.30
C ILE A 251 8.62 10.28 7.88
N PRO A 252 9.15 11.25 8.66
CA PRO A 252 9.18 12.65 8.24
C PRO A 252 9.87 12.82 6.89
N GLU A 253 9.35 13.69 6.01
CA GLU A 253 9.79 13.81 4.62
C GLU A 253 11.32 13.91 4.44
N GLY A 254 11.98 14.78 5.21
CA GLY A 254 13.44 14.94 5.16
C GLY A 254 14.27 13.78 5.73
N LYS A 255 13.63 12.73 6.25
CA LYS A 255 14.26 11.51 6.77
C LYS A 255 13.89 10.25 5.98
N ARG A 256 13.03 10.37 4.97
CA ARG A 256 12.61 9.23 4.15
C ARG A 256 13.78 8.75 3.31
N ASP A 257 14.06 7.45 3.38
CA ASP A 257 15.00 6.82 2.47
C ASP A 257 14.43 6.82 1.05
N SER A 258 15.31 6.85 0.05
CA SER A 258 14.88 6.71 -1.34
C SER A 258 14.31 5.31 -1.60
N ARG A 259 13.37 5.20 -2.55
CA ARG A 259 12.84 3.92 -3.04
C ARG A 259 13.94 2.88 -3.33
N ALA A 260 15.02 3.31 -3.98
CA ALA A 260 16.14 2.45 -4.33
C ALA A 260 16.88 1.92 -3.09
N ALA A 261 17.08 2.77 -2.07
CA ALA A 261 17.70 2.38 -0.81
C ALA A 261 16.83 1.39 -0.01
N ILE A 262 15.51 1.63 0.04
CA ILE A 262 14.55 0.74 0.71
C ILE A 262 14.56 -0.63 0.02
N LYS A 263 14.46 -0.65 -1.32
CA LYS A 263 14.53 -1.90 -2.09
C LYS A 263 15.85 -2.63 -1.88
N ALA A 264 16.98 -1.93 -1.94
CA ALA A 264 18.30 -2.52 -1.77
C ALA A 264 18.49 -3.16 -0.38
N ALA A 265 17.90 -2.57 0.67
CA ALA A 265 17.94 -3.17 2.00
C ALA A 265 17.17 -4.51 2.06
N GLY A 266 15.97 -4.58 1.48
CA GLY A 266 15.21 -5.82 1.37
C GLY A 266 15.87 -6.86 0.47
N ASP A 267 16.47 -6.45 -0.66
CA ASP A 267 17.23 -7.34 -1.54
C ASP A 267 18.44 -7.94 -0.84
N ALA A 268 19.22 -7.12 -0.13
CA ALA A 268 20.41 -7.57 0.57
C ALA A 268 20.10 -8.73 1.55
N TYR A 269 18.93 -8.71 2.20
CA TYR A 269 18.48 -9.78 3.10
C TYR A 269 18.47 -11.15 2.38
N PHE A 270 17.79 -11.24 1.24
CA PHE A 270 17.68 -12.49 0.48
C PHE A 270 18.92 -12.80 -0.36
N ASP A 271 19.64 -11.78 -0.83
CA ASP A 271 20.90 -11.97 -1.55
C ASP A 271 21.98 -12.58 -0.64
N ARG A 272 21.93 -12.26 0.66
CA ARG A 272 22.77 -12.89 1.69
C ARG A 272 22.48 -14.38 1.86
N PHE A 273 21.32 -14.89 1.43
CA PHE A 273 21.02 -16.31 1.52
C PHE A 273 21.74 -17.09 0.41
N ASP A 274 21.96 -16.46 -0.75
CA ASP A 274 22.68 -17.04 -1.91
C ASP A 274 24.20 -16.79 -1.80
N ASN A 275 24.61 -15.66 -1.21
CA ASN A 275 26.01 -15.28 -1.07
C ASN A 275 26.29 -14.67 0.31
N VAL A 276 27.00 -15.43 1.15
CA VAL A 276 27.35 -15.03 2.53
C VAL A 276 28.18 -13.74 2.64
N SER A 277 28.78 -13.29 1.54
CA SER A 277 29.57 -12.05 1.47
C SER A 277 28.71 -10.79 1.36
N VAL A 278 27.41 -10.92 1.04
CA VAL A 278 26.50 -9.78 0.98
C VAL A 278 26.25 -9.24 2.38
N VAL A 279 26.49 -7.94 2.58
CA VAL A 279 26.26 -7.30 3.88
C VAL A 279 24.83 -6.79 3.94
N VAL A 280 24.02 -7.40 4.79
CA VAL A 280 22.67 -6.90 5.09
C VAL A 280 22.77 -5.66 5.98
N PRO A 281 22.08 -4.56 5.66
CA PRO A 281 22.15 -3.35 6.46
C PRO A 281 21.26 -3.46 7.72
N TRP A 282 21.64 -4.30 8.68
CA TRP A 282 20.93 -4.43 9.95
C TRP A 282 20.93 -3.13 10.75
N GLY A 283 19.77 -2.72 11.27
CA GLY A 283 19.66 -1.66 12.26
C GLY A 283 19.89 -2.15 13.69
N THR A 284 19.99 -1.21 14.63
CA THR A 284 19.92 -1.50 16.06
C THR A 284 19.10 -0.39 16.73
N PRO A 285 17.95 -0.71 17.34
CA PRO A 285 17.37 -2.05 17.42
C PRO A 285 16.85 -2.55 16.05
N CYS A 286 16.80 -3.88 15.85
CA CYS A 286 16.13 -4.56 14.73
C CYS A 286 15.44 -5.83 15.24
N ALA A 287 14.23 -6.11 14.76
CA ALA A 287 13.54 -7.36 15.06
C ALA A 287 12.78 -7.98 13.86
N ARG A 288 12.52 -9.29 13.96
CA ARG A 288 11.84 -10.12 12.97
C ARG A 288 10.68 -10.85 13.64
N ILE A 289 9.47 -10.67 13.14
CA ILE A 289 8.30 -11.48 13.46
C ILE A 289 8.19 -12.59 12.41
N GLU A 290 8.30 -13.84 12.85
CA GLU A 290 8.28 -15.03 11.99
C GLU A 290 7.33 -16.07 12.60
N GLY A 291 6.17 -16.26 11.96
CA GLY A 291 5.09 -17.08 12.50
C GLY A 291 4.59 -16.64 13.89
N GLY A 292 4.93 -15.44 14.36
CA GLY A 292 4.59 -14.96 15.71
C GLY A 292 5.68 -15.18 16.77
N ALA A 293 6.82 -15.76 16.39
CA ALA A 293 8.05 -15.63 17.17
C ALA A 293 8.74 -14.30 16.85
N TYR A 294 9.42 -13.73 17.84
CA TYR A 294 10.10 -12.44 17.71
C TYR A 294 11.58 -12.57 17.99
N THR A 295 12.40 -12.23 17.01
CA THR A 295 13.84 -12.08 17.25
C THR A 295 14.05 -10.90 18.19
N GLY A 296 14.73 -11.16 19.31
CA GLY A 296 15.01 -10.12 20.28
C GLY A 296 14.00 -9.92 21.42
N SER A 297 13.12 -10.86 21.66
CA SER A 297 12.20 -10.83 22.82
C SER A 297 12.88 -10.57 24.19
N ARG A 298 14.19 -10.79 24.30
CA ARG A 298 14.97 -10.58 25.54
C ARG A 298 15.49 -9.14 25.75
N ASN A 299 15.67 -8.32 24.71
CA ASN A 299 16.14 -6.93 24.85
C ASN A 299 15.72 -6.01 23.70
N LEU A 300 14.48 -5.52 23.74
CA LEU A 300 13.85 -4.70 22.70
C LEU A 300 14.66 -3.48 22.19
N THR A 301 15.62 -2.99 22.97
CA THR A 301 16.41 -1.79 22.64
C THR A 301 17.77 -2.08 21.99
N ALA A 302 18.33 -3.28 22.18
CA ALA A 302 19.65 -3.66 21.69
C ALA A 302 19.63 -4.83 20.70
N ASN A 303 18.45 -5.30 20.31
CA ASN A 303 18.33 -6.44 19.41
C ASN A 303 18.88 -6.15 18.02
N THR A 304 19.30 -7.23 17.38
CA THR A 304 19.51 -7.25 15.94
C THR A 304 18.66 -8.36 15.33
N CYS A 305 18.21 -8.18 14.09
CA CYS A 305 17.53 -9.24 13.34
C CYS A 305 18.51 -10.35 12.90
N ASN A 306 19.81 -10.19 13.14
CA ASN A 306 20.85 -11.10 12.71
C ASN A 306 21.06 -12.25 13.71
N LEU A 307 20.03 -13.08 13.88
CA LEU A 307 20.08 -14.28 14.73
C LEU A 307 20.34 -15.57 13.92
N GLY A 308 20.84 -15.42 12.69
CA GLY A 308 20.97 -16.50 11.73
C GLY A 308 19.95 -16.38 10.60
N VAL A 309 20.44 -16.63 9.39
CA VAL A 309 19.68 -16.72 8.15
C VAL A 309 20.30 -17.85 7.30
N PRO A 310 19.56 -18.44 6.35
CA PRO A 310 20.11 -19.40 5.39
C PRO A 310 21.37 -18.87 4.68
N SER A 311 22.19 -19.78 4.14
CA SER A 311 23.47 -19.45 3.49
C SER A 311 23.73 -20.20 2.19
N ASP A 312 22.77 -21.00 1.75
CA ASP A 312 22.81 -21.86 0.57
C ASP A 312 21.46 -21.87 -0.18
N THR A 313 20.66 -20.81 -0.01
CA THR A 313 19.29 -20.72 -0.55
C THR A 313 19.15 -19.54 -1.49
N LYS A 314 18.78 -19.80 -2.75
CA LYS A 314 18.50 -18.75 -3.72
C LYS A 314 17.01 -18.45 -3.84
N VAL A 315 16.59 -17.37 -3.21
CA VAL A 315 15.20 -16.90 -3.28
C VAL A 315 14.93 -16.16 -4.60
N THR A 316 13.89 -16.59 -5.32
CA THR A 316 13.53 -16.07 -6.66
C THR A 316 12.09 -15.55 -6.70
N ASN A 317 11.63 -15.07 -7.87
CA ASN A 317 10.28 -14.53 -8.09
C ASN A 317 9.91 -13.36 -7.15
N ARG A 318 10.89 -12.52 -6.82
CA ARG A 318 10.70 -11.34 -5.95
C ARG A 318 9.89 -10.28 -6.70
N ARG A 319 8.78 -9.89 -6.09
CA ARG A 319 7.82 -8.93 -6.65
C ARG A 319 7.43 -7.96 -5.54
N TYR A 320 7.56 -6.65 -5.78
CA TYR A 320 7.72 -5.66 -4.73
C TYR A 320 6.51 -4.75 -4.57
N VAL A 321 6.28 -4.28 -3.35
CA VAL A 321 5.50 -3.07 -3.05
C VAL A 321 6.35 -2.19 -2.15
N ILE A 322 6.69 -0.98 -2.59
CA ILE A 322 7.59 -0.09 -1.86
C ILE A 322 6.89 1.24 -1.58
N ASP A 323 6.94 1.68 -0.32
CA ASP A 323 6.36 2.92 0.17
C ASP A 323 7.43 3.76 0.90
N GLU A 324 7.87 4.84 0.27
CA GLU A 324 8.90 5.75 0.83
C GLU A 324 8.41 6.50 2.07
N GLU A 325 7.11 6.81 2.18
CA GLU A 325 6.54 7.46 3.36
C GLU A 325 6.59 6.52 4.57
N MET A 326 6.35 5.23 4.34
CA MET A 326 6.46 4.20 5.35
C MET A 326 7.85 3.56 5.41
N GLY A 327 8.84 4.07 4.67
CA GLY A 327 10.18 3.46 4.59
C GLY A 327 10.12 1.94 4.43
N ALA A 328 9.16 1.41 3.69
CA ALA A 328 8.80 -0.01 3.75
C ALA A 328 8.89 -0.66 2.38
N VAL A 329 9.31 -1.92 2.34
CA VAL A 329 9.21 -2.78 1.17
C VAL A 329 8.63 -4.12 1.57
N ASP A 330 7.53 -4.50 0.93
CA ASP A 330 7.08 -5.88 0.89
C ASP A 330 7.65 -6.58 -0.34
N ILE A 331 8.07 -7.83 -0.16
CA ILE A 331 8.59 -8.70 -1.21
C ILE A 331 7.78 -9.99 -1.18
N PHE A 332 6.85 -10.15 -2.13
CA PHE A 332 6.24 -11.44 -2.44
C PHE A 332 7.24 -12.25 -3.25
N LEU A 333 7.43 -13.50 -2.85
CA LEU A 333 8.45 -14.37 -3.41
C LEU A 333 8.04 -15.83 -3.28
N GLY A 334 8.87 -16.70 -3.86
CA GLY A 334 8.81 -18.13 -3.62
C GLY A 334 10.02 -18.55 -2.78
N PHE A 335 9.79 -19.08 -1.57
CA PHE A 335 10.85 -19.48 -0.63
C PHE A 335 11.20 -20.97 -0.82
N PRO A 336 12.38 -21.30 -1.39
CA PRO A 336 12.77 -22.69 -1.60
C PRO A 336 13.03 -23.41 -0.27
N GLY A 337 12.63 -24.67 -0.16
CA GLY A 337 12.95 -25.50 1.00
C GLY A 337 12.15 -25.18 2.28
N LEU A 338 11.23 -24.21 2.25
CA LEU A 338 10.40 -23.84 3.40
C LEU A 338 9.57 -25.04 3.90
N ASP A 339 8.86 -25.71 2.98
CA ASP A 339 8.14 -26.95 3.27
C ASP A 339 9.00 -28.14 2.86
N ARG A 340 9.56 -28.84 3.87
CA ARG A 340 10.49 -29.95 3.66
C ARG A 340 9.85 -31.14 2.93
N SER A 341 8.53 -31.24 2.97
CA SER A 341 7.80 -32.27 2.23
C SER A 341 7.76 -31.99 0.72
N GLN A 342 8.07 -30.77 0.31
CA GLN A 342 8.08 -30.32 -1.08
C GLN A 342 9.49 -30.23 -1.68
N GLY A 343 10.53 -30.59 -0.92
CA GLY A 343 11.93 -30.40 -1.33
C GLY A 343 12.25 -28.93 -1.57
N GLU A 344 13.00 -28.64 -2.64
CA GLU A 344 13.39 -27.26 -3.02
C GLU A 344 12.29 -26.47 -3.74
N LYS A 345 11.08 -27.00 -3.84
CA LYS A 345 9.98 -26.28 -4.49
C LYS A 345 9.70 -24.99 -3.69
N PRO A 346 9.66 -23.82 -4.36
CA PRO A 346 9.42 -22.57 -3.66
C PRO A 346 8.00 -22.50 -3.12
N MET A 347 7.87 -22.22 -1.83
CA MET A 347 6.58 -22.00 -1.16
C MET A 347 6.18 -20.51 -1.19
N PRO A 348 4.88 -20.18 -1.23
CA PRO A 348 4.43 -18.80 -1.22
C PRO A 348 4.82 -18.10 0.08
N ASP A 349 5.55 -17.00 -0.05
CA ASP A 349 6.05 -16.22 1.08
C ASP A 349 6.02 -14.70 0.78
N SER A 350 5.73 -13.91 1.82
CA SER A 350 5.81 -12.44 1.81
C SER A 350 6.69 -12.01 2.97
N HIS A 351 7.64 -11.14 2.67
CA HIS A 351 8.46 -10.46 3.68
C HIS A 351 8.31 -8.95 3.57
N VAL A 352 7.86 -8.32 4.66
CA VAL A 352 7.80 -6.86 4.78
C VAL A 352 8.99 -6.38 5.61
N PHE A 353 9.72 -5.43 5.08
CA PHE A 353 10.86 -4.78 5.72
C PHE A 353 10.54 -3.32 6.00
N ARG A 354 10.71 -2.88 7.24
CA ARG A 354 10.84 -1.45 7.58
C ARG A 354 12.30 -1.06 7.50
N VAL A 355 12.59 0.05 6.82
CA VAL A 355 13.92 0.62 6.60
C VAL A 355 13.92 2.06 7.09
N GLU A 356 14.90 2.40 7.93
CA GLU A 356 15.08 3.74 8.46
C GLU A 356 16.58 4.11 8.43
N GLY A 357 16.92 5.22 7.77
CA GLY A 357 18.31 5.64 7.62
C GLY A 357 19.16 4.61 6.86
N GLY A 358 18.56 3.92 5.89
CA GLY A 358 19.18 2.87 5.10
C GLY A 358 19.43 1.56 5.86
N LYS A 359 18.84 1.39 7.07
CA LYS A 359 18.98 0.18 7.90
C LYS A 359 17.64 -0.50 8.14
N ILE A 360 17.62 -1.83 8.14
CA ILE A 360 16.43 -2.63 8.46
C ILE A 360 16.10 -2.49 9.94
N ARG A 361 14.86 -2.12 10.24
CA ARG A 361 14.30 -1.93 11.58
C ARG A 361 13.36 -3.07 12.00
N TYR A 362 12.47 -3.48 11.11
CA TYR A 362 11.52 -4.58 11.34
C TYR A 362 11.45 -5.48 10.12
N ILE A 363 11.21 -6.77 10.36
CA ILE A 363 10.93 -7.78 9.33
C ILE A 363 9.70 -8.56 9.74
N HIS A 364 8.69 -8.63 8.87
CA HIS A 364 7.49 -9.44 9.07
C HIS A 364 7.48 -10.53 8.00
N THR A 365 7.12 -11.76 8.38
CA THR A 365 7.05 -12.89 7.43
C THR A 365 5.68 -13.55 7.46
N VAL A 366 5.11 -13.77 6.29
CA VAL A 366 3.88 -14.52 6.07
C VAL A 366 4.21 -15.65 5.09
N SER A 367 4.39 -16.87 5.61
CA SER A 367 4.95 -17.99 4.87
C SER A 367 4.02 -19.19 4.93
N SER A 368 3.41 -19.55 3.80
CA SER A 368 2.45 -20.67 3.71
C SER A 368 3.14 -21.97 3.35
N CYS A 369 2.62 -23.09 3.86
CA CYS A 369 3.11 -24.43 3.59
C CYS A 369 2.03 -25.27 2.90
N VAL A 370 2.45 -26.32 2.19
CA VAL A 370 1.49 -27.26 1.56
C VAL A 370 1.04 -28.28 2.59
N ASN A 371 1.97 -28.81 3.38
CA ASN A 371 1.70 -29.76 4.44
C ASN A 371 1.77 -29.11 5.81
N VAL A 372 0.88 -29.55 6.71
CA VAL A 372 0.87 -29.12 8.11
C VAL A 372 2.24 -29.35 8.74
N GLY A 373 2.76 -28.33 9.40
CA GLY A 373 4.09 -28.32 10.01
C GLY A 373 5.23 -28.10 9.00
N CYS A 374 4.94 -27.77 7.74
CA CYS A 374 5.95 -27.52 6.70
C CYS A 374 6.94 -28.68 6.52
N GLY A 375 6.45 -29.91 6.66
CA GLY A 375 7.29 -31.11 6.60
C GLY A 375 8.25 -31.29 7.78
N LEU A 376 8.11 -30.50 8.85
CA LEU A 376 8.73 -30.76 10.14
C LEU A 376 7.87 -31.75 10.92
N ASN A 377 8.47 -32.86 11.37
CA ASN A 377 7.84 -33.78 12.32
C ASN A 377 7.70 -33.09 13.69
N GLY A 378 6.74 -32.17 13.81
CA GLY A 378 6.53 -31.29 14.96
C GLY A 378 6.58 -29.81 14.54
N THR A 379 5.50 -29.09 14.79
CA THR A 379 5.38 -27.64 14.56
C THR A 379 6.37 -26.88 15.45
N GLY A 380 7.56 -26.56 14.95
CA GLY A 380 8.54 -25.84 15.76
C GLY A 380 9.69 -25.21 14.97
N ILE A 381 9.96 -23.94 15.30
CA ILE A 381 11.13 -23.18 14.91
C ILE A 381 12.40 -23.93 15.38
N PRO A 382 13.39 -24.19 14.52
CA PRO A 382 14.69 -24.67 14.98
C PRO A 382 15.37 -23.64 15.87
N SER A 383 15.77 -24.07 17.08
CA SER A 383 16.66 -23.41 18.07
C SER A 383 16.06 -22.68 19.29
N LEU A 384 14.91 -23.12 19.79
CA LEU A 384 14.72 -23.18 21.25
C LEU A 384 14.16 -24.56 21.59
N MET A 385 15.07 -25.54 21.72
CA MET A 385 14.85 -26.56 22.72
C MET A 385 14.61 -25.82 24.03
N GLN A 386 13.33 -25.65 24.39
CA GLN A 386 12.96 -25.77 25.79
C GLN A 386 13.62 -27.07 26.22
N GLU A 387 14.68 -26.96 27.01
CA GLU A 387 15.01 -27.99 27.97
C GLU A 387 13.68 -28.47 28.54
N LYS A 388 13.26 -29.67 28.15
CA LYS A 388 12.17 -30.33 28.84
C LYS A 388 12.61 -30.33 30.31
N PRO A 389 11.81 -29.84 31.26
CA PRO A 389 12.04 -30.22 32.63
C PRO A 389 11.86 -31.74 32.63
N GLU A 390 12.95 -32.48 32.73
CA GLU A 390 12.88 -33.89 33.05
C GLU A 390 12.19 -33.97 34.42
N TRP A 391 10.90 -34.30 34.42
CA TRP A 391 10.24 -34.74 35.63
C TRP A 391 10.85 -36.08 36.03
N ARG A 392 11.94 -36.03 36.79
CA ARG A 392 12.44 -37.20 37.52
C ARG A 392 11.59 -37.34 38.76
N HIS A 393 10.91 -38.48 38.88
CA HIS A 393 10.33 -38.93 40.13
C HIS A 393 11.47 -39.15 41.14
N ALA A 394 11.70 -38.17 42.01
CA ALA A 394 12.36 -38.35 43.28
C ALA A 394 11.34 -37.98 44.37
N GLY A 395 11.19 -38.85 45.36
CA GLY A 395 10.06 -38.90 46.29
C GLY A 395 9.56 -37.56 46.83
N GLY A 396 8.28 -37.28 46.57
CA GLY A 396 7.39 -36.56 47.47
C GLY A 396 7.83 -35.19 48.00
N ARG A 397 7.96 -34.18 47.14
CA ARG A 397 7.50 -32.79 47.38
C ARG A 397 7.79 -31.89 46.19
N TRP A 398 6.80 -31.06 45.82
CA TRP A 398 6.94 -30.07 44.76
C TRP A 398 7.58 -28.78 45.31
N ALA A 399 8.73 -28.38 44.79
CA ALA A 399 9.26 -27.04 44.92
C ALA A 399 9.88 -26.60 43.59
N ARG A 400 9.57 -25.38 43.13
CA ARG A 400 10.18 -24.77 41.94
C ARG A 400 11.56 -24.24 42.31
N SER A 401 12.56 -24.53 41.49
CA SER A 401 13.76 -23.68 41.35
C SER A 401 13.49 -22.61 40.31
#